data_AF-Q8KNB7-F1
#
_entry.id   AF-Q8KNB7-F1
#
_cell.length_a   1.000
_cell.length_b   1.000
_cell.length_c   1.000
_cell.angle_alpha   90.00
_cell.angle_beta   90.00
_cell.angle_gamma   90.00
#
_symmetry.space_group_name_H-M   'P 1'
#
loop_
_entity.id
_entity.type
_entity.pdbx_description
1 polymer ?
#
loop_
_entity_poly.entity_id
_entity_poly.type
_entity_poly.pdbx_seq_one_letter_code
_entity_poly.pdbx_strand_id
1 'polypeptide(L)'
;MVNQGGVVIKSSKTLLFGFLILVFLFVCYFFSFDVSSYVDELSIAFIVLALFVYIFLSFLSLGFKPTSLTVLFFVSTAVFIFGRFFSKILNPDVDIFAIDFFATYKLAPYDGVRLGFLSMIFLFSMYMGAVLGRDIKFKLGSSGGVEEGGGHFSPMLRMVIFFLVVIICSINLYVEYRNYVISSSDGYLSLYSFQGEAYAGGKFFKSLFYIALGLSYSFCLEREKKIIILSLFVMGLLSLLAGQRGGFVISLFMLLWAYGINHKVSWFGVLAAFSLFFLSLVLFGSLSARSLAVNLDSGWLGFVSKFLYDQGISLMVFDVSTKVSDYPLVATIQNFVPGASRLASIFYDLRMQDVSYADYLAYHLDPVTYLGGLGLGWSLPSTFYIWSFEQVFLFSAFSACFGFLLKTLDNKTLSSSFFLGLAACLVSVIIILPRSQFSNVIPLAIYFCVFFPVFSAFAKKSKYIMSSPVSDRG
;
A
#
# COMPACT_ATOMS: atom_id res chain seq x y z
N MET A 1 2.90 -13.31 -46.76
CA MET A 1 2.70 -14.39 -45.77
C MET A 1 3.21 -13.92 -44.43
N VAL A 2 2.38 -14.13 -43.40
CA VAL A 2 2.42 -13.51 -42.08
C VAL A 2 3.58 -14.06 -41.27
N ASN A 3 4.51 -13.19 -40.86
CA ASN A 3 5.47 -13.54 -39.83
C ASN A 3 4.80 -13.31 -38.48
N GLN A 4 4.41 -14.41 -37.83
CA GLN A 4 3.81 -14.41 -36.50
C GLN A 4 4.82 -13.81 -35.51
N GLY A 5 4.56 -12.57 -35.09
CA GLY A 5 5.37 -11.84 -34.13
C GLY A 5 5.30 -12.49 -32.76
N GLY A 6 6.25 -13.38 -32.49
CA GLY A 6 6.45 -14.04 -31.21
C GLY A 6 6.65 -13.04 -30.07
N VAL A 7 6.13 -13.44 -28.90
CA VAL A 7 6.39 -12.79 -27.62
C VAL A 7 7.89 -12.88 -27.35
N VAL A 8 8.63 -11.77 -27.45
CA VAL A 8 10.06 -11.74 -27.10
C VAL A 8 10.19 -11.65 -25.58
N ILE A 9 10.26 -12.82 -24.92
CA ILE A 9 10.55 -12.93 -23.49
C ILE A 9 12.05 -12.68 -23.30
N LYS A 10 12.45 -11.43 -23.10
CA LYS A 10 13.86 -11.02 -22.87
C LYS A 10 14.37 -11.36 -21.45
N SER A 11 13.56 -12.06 -20.64
CA SER A 11 13.70 -12.20 -19.18
C SER A 11 13.82 -13.65 -18.70
N SER A 12 13.94 -14.64 -19.60
CA SER A 12 13.82 -16.06 -19.21
C SER A 12 14.87 -16.49 -18.17
N LYS A 13 16.08 -15.92 -18.17
CA LYS A 13 17.13 -16.22 -17.18
C LYS A 13 16.80 -15.66 -15.79
N THR A 14 16.29 -14.44 -15.69
CA THR A 14 15.89 -13.83 -14.41
C THR A 14 14.71 -14.58 -13.81
N LEU A 15 13.73 -14.94 -14.65
CA LEU A 15 12.59 -15.74 -14.23
C LEU A 15 13.00 -17.15 -13.80
N LEU A 16 13.90 -17.81 -14.53
CA LEU A 16 14.41 -19.13 -14.15
C LEU A 16 15.16 -19.08 -12.81
N PHE A 17 16.08 -18.13 -12.65
CA PHE A 17 16.83 -17.98 -11.39
C PHE A 17 15.91 -17.64 -10.21
N GLY A 18 14.93 -16.75 -10.44
CA GLY A 18 13.94 -16.45 -9.42
C GLY A 18 13.06 -17.66 -9.08
N PHE A 19 12.65 -18.45 -10.06
CA PHE A 19 11.95 -19.71 -9.79
C PHE A 19 12.79 -20.67 -8.94
N LEU A 20 14.10 -20.80 -9.20
CA LEU A 20 14.99 -21.61 -8.38
C LEU A 20 15.10 -21.11 -6.93
N ILE A 21 15.20 -19.79 -6.73
CA ILE A 21 15.16 -19.19 -5.38
C ILE A 21 13.83 -19.52 -4.69
N LEU A 22 12.71 -19.39 -5.40
CA LEU A 22 11.40 -19.66 -4.84
C LEU A 22 11.27 -21.14 -4.43
N VAL A 23 11.72 -22.08 -5.27
CA VAL A 23 11.78 -23.52 -4.94
C VAL A 23 12.65 -23.76 -3.70
N PHE A 24 13.82 -23.12 -3.62
CA PHE A 24 14.69 -23.21 -2.45
C PHE A 24 13.98 -22.72 -1.18
N LEU A 25 13.28 -21.57 -1.24
CA LEU A 25 12.50 -21.06 -0.12
C LEU A 25 11.37 -22.02 0.31
N PHE A 26 10.70 -22.67 -0.65
CA PHE A 26 9.70 -23.69 -0.34
C PHE A 26 10.32 -24.90 0.37
N VAL A 27 11.46 -25.40 -0.10
CA VAL A 27 12.18 -26.49 0.57
C VAL A 27 12.52 -26.08 2.00
N CYS A 28 13.13 -24.91 2.20
CA CYS A 28 13.45 -24.44 3.56
C CYS A 28 12.22 -24.23 4.45
N TYR A 29 11.08 -23.82 3.87
CA TYR A 29 9.81 -23.71 4.60
C TYR A 29 9.30 -25.07 5.08
N PHE A 30 9.27 -26.09 4.20
CA PHE A 30 8.78 -27.42 4.58
C PHE A 30 9.73 -28.16 5.53
N PHE A 31 11.04 -27.90 5.44
CA PHE A 31 12.07 -28.45 6.32
C PHE A 31 12.47 -27.47 7.43
N SER A 32 11.61 -26.53 7.82
CA SER A 32 11.97 -25.47 8.78
C SER A 32 12.41 -25.99 10.15
N PHE A 33 12.01 -27.22 10.52
CA PHE A 33 12.42 -27.89 11.76
C PHE A 33 13.91 -28.17 11.75
N ASP A 34 14.38 -28.88 10.73
CA ASP A 34 15.79 -29.19 10.57
C ASP A 34 16.61 -27.92 10.36
N VAL A 35 16.11 -26.98 9.55
CA VAL A 35 16.78 -25.70 9.26
C VAL A 35 16.93 -24.85 10.52
N SER A 36 15.98 -24.90 11.45
CA SER A 36 16.06 -24.12 12.71
C SER A 36 17.23 -24.51 13.62
N SER A 37 17.83 -25.68 13.41
CA SER A 37 19.05 -26.09 14.12
C SER A 37 20.32 -25.41 13.59
N TYR A 38 20.27 -24.85 12.38
CA TYR A 38 21.43 -24.28 11.69
C TYR A 38 21.30 -22.78 11.42
N VAL A 39 20.09 -22.24 11.46
CA VAL A 39 19.78 -20.85 11.09
C VAL A 39 19.15 -20.14 12.28
N ASP A 40 19.85 -19.14 12.80
CA ASP A 40 19.38 -18.25 13.85
C ASP A 40 18.68 -17.00 13.29
N GLU A 41 18.11 -16.18 14.17
CA GLU A 41 17.38 -14.96 13.78
C GLU A 41 18.24 -13.99 12.96
N LEU A 42 19.53 -13.86 13.31
CA LEU A 42 20.45 -12.97 12.63
C LEU A 42 20.74 -13.46 11.22
N SER A 43 20.93 -14.77 11.04
CA SER A 43 21.08 -15.39 9.72
C SER A 43 19.86 -15.15 8.83
N ILE A 44 18.64 -15.33 9.37
CA ILE A 44 17.40 -15.02 8.63
C ILE A 44 17.38 -13.55 8.20
N ALA A 45 17.77 -12.63 9.10
CA ALA A 45 17.80 -11.21 8.79
C ALA A 45 18.76 -10.89 7.63
N PHE A 46 19.95 -11.50 7.60
CA PHE A 46 20.88 -11.35 6.48
C PHE A 46 20.36 -11.95 5.17
N ILE A 47 19.65 -13.08 5.22
CA ILE A 47 18.98 -13.66 4.05
C ILE A 47 17.92 -12.68 3.50
N VAL A 48 17.10 -12.09 4.38
CA VAL A 48 16.12 -11.05 4.00
C VAL A 48 16.82 -9.87 3.34
N LEU A 49 17.92 -9.36 3.91
CA LEU A 49 18.68 -8.26 3.33
C LEU A 49 19.21 -8.62 1.94
N ALA A 50 19.79 -9.82 1.78
CA ALA A 50 20.29 -10.30 0.49
C ALA A 50 19.18 -10.38 -0.57
N LEU A 51 17.98 -10.85 -0.20
CA LEU A 51 16.82 -10.87 -1.09
C LEU A 51 16.39 -9.47 -1.52
N PHE A 52 16.33 -8.50 -0.61
CA PHE A 52 16.02 -7.12 -0.98
C PHE A 52 17.08 -6.50 -1.88
N VAL A 53 18.37 -6.70 -1.58
CA VAL A 53 19.47 -6.25 -2.44
C VAL A 53 19.31 -6.84 -3.84
N TYR A 54 19.06 -8.14 -3.95
CA TYR A 54 18.80 -8.80 -5.22
C TYR A 54 17.59 -8.19 -5.96
N ILE A 55 16.46 -8.00 -5.27
CA ILE A 55 15.24 -7.41 -5.85
C ILE A 55 15.50 -6.00 -6.39
N PHE A 56 16.14 -5.13 -5.61
CA PHE A 56 16.38 -3.74 -6.02
C PHE A 56 17.45 -3.62 -7.12
N LEU A 57 18.51 -4.43 -7.07
CA LEU A 57 19.47 -4.53 -8.18
C LEU A 57 18.80 -5.06 -9.45
N SER A 58 17.89 -6.02 -9.30
CA SER A 58 17.09 -6.51 -10.42
C SER A 58 16.20 -5.42 -10.99
N PHE A 59 15.48 -4.66 -10.16
CA PHE A 59 14.68 -3.51 -10.60
C PHE A 59 15.50 -2.47 -11.35
N LEU A 60 16.71 -2.16 -10.87
CA LEU A 60 17.66 -1.29 -11.57
C LEU A 60 18.02 -1.88 -12.95
N SER A 61 18.44 -3.14 -13.01
CA SER A 61 18.85 -3.82 -14.26
C SER A 61 17.72 -3.97 -15.28
N LEU A 62 16.49 -4.17 -14.80
CA LEU A 62 15.29 -4.32 -15.61
C LEU A 62 14.64 -2.97 -15.97
N GLY A 63 15.22 -1.85 -15.52
CA GLY A 63 14.77 -0.50 -15.87
C GLY A 63 13.41 -0.13 -15.26
N PHE A 64 13.11 -0.60 -14.04
CA PHE A 64 11.95 -0.13 -13.29
C PHE A 64 12.15 1.34 -12.92
N LYS A 65 11.09 2.15 -13.04
CA LYS A 65 11.12 3.55 -12.59
C LYS A 65 11.17 3.58 -11.05
N PRO A 66 12.10 4.33 -10.42
CA PRO A 66 12.21 4.40 -8.96
C PRO A 66 10.94 4.90 -8.26
N THR A 67 10.18 5.75 -8.92
CA THR A 67 8.93 6.37 -8.45
C THR A 67 7.68 5.59 -8.86
N SER A 68 7.82 4.43 -9.51
CA SER A 68 6.68 3.60 -9.90
C SER A 68 5.94 3.04 -8.69
N LEU A 69 4.65 2.78 -8.86
CA LEU A 69 3.82 2.23 -7.79
C LEU A 69 4.38 0.91 -7.26
N THR A 70 4.87 0.06 -8.16
CA THR A 70 5.52 -1.22 -7.81
C THR A 70 6.72 -0.99 -6.90
N VAL A 71 7.67 -0.13 -7.28
CA VAL A 71 8.88 0.10 -6.48
C VAL A 71 8.53 0.70 -5.11
N LEU A 72 7.63 1.69 -5.07
CA LEU A 72 7.20 2.32 -3.83
C LEU A 72 6.50 1.32 -2.88
N PHE A 73 5.74 0.38 -3.42
CA PHE A 73 5.13 -0.71 -2.65
C PHE A 73 6.18 -1.68 -2.07
N PHE A 74 7.24 -2.01 -2.80
CA PHE A 74 8.33 -2.84 -2.27
C PHE A 74 9.11 -2.11 -1.17
N VAL A 75 9.30 -0.79 -1.28
CA VAL A 75 9.90 0.03 -0.21
C VAL A 75 9.02 0.01 1.04
N SER A 76 7.70 0.18 0.92
CA SER A 76 6.81 0.13 2.08
C SER A 76 6.74 -1.29 2.69
N THR A 77 6.81 -2.34 1.87
CA THR A 77 6.92 -3.73 2.32
C THR A 77 8.20 -3.96 3.14
N ALA A 78 9.33 -3.41 2.68
CA ALA A 78 10.62 -3.48 3.37
C ALA A 78 10.53 -2.89 4.79
N VAL A 79 9.82 -1.77 4.96
CA VAL A 79 9.66 -1.11 6.27
C VAL A 79 8.63 -1.82 7.14
N PHE A 80 7.43 -2.10 6.62
CA PHE A 80 6.29 -2.49 7.45
C PHE A 80 6.21 -3.98 7.77
N ILE A 81 6.78 -4.84 6.92
CA ILE A 81 6.83 -6.29 7.16
C ILE A 81 8.25 -6.67 7.56
N PHE A 82 9.26 -6.16 6.86
CA PHE A 82 10.64 -6.59 7.08
C PHE A 82 11.48 -5.68 7.99
N GLY A 83 10.90 -4.60 8.54
CA GLY A 83 11.59 -3.64 9.38
C GLY A 83 12.32 -4.29 10.58
N ARG A 84 11.72 -5.33 11.18
CA ARG A 84 12.30 -6.07 12.32
C ARG A 84 13.59 -6.82 11.96
N PHE A 85 13.69 -7.37 10.75
CA PHE A 85 14.92 -7.99 10.27
C PHE A 85 16.04 -6.95 10.12
N PHE A 86 15.73 -5.79 9.54
CA PHE A 86 16.71 -4.70 9.44
C PHE A 86 17.08 -4.13 10.81
N SER A 87 16.13 -4.06 11.75
CA SER A 87 16.39 -3.68 13.14
C SER A 87 17.35 -4.64 13.82
N LYS A 88 17.19 -5.97 13.66
CA LYS A 88 18.14 -6.99 14.17
C LYS A 88 19.56 -6.78 13.65
N ILE A 89 19.71 -6.43 12.38
CA ILE A 89 21.04 -6.16 11.78
C ILE A 89 21.67 -4.90 12.39
N LEU A 90 20.87 -3.86 12.66
CA LEU A 90 21.36 -2.61 13.24
C LEU A 90 21.56 -2.70 14.76
N ASN A 91 20.79 -3.53 15.44
CA ASN A 91 20.86 -3.81 16.87
C ASN A 91 20.62 -5.32 17.12
N PRO A 92 21.68 -6.12 17.33
CA PRO A 92 21.58 -7.56 17.51
C PRO A 92 20.73 -8.02 18.70
N ASP A 93 20.50 -7.15 19.69
CA ASP A 93 19.75 -7.47 20.91
C ASP A 93 18.22 -7.49 20.70
N VAL A 94 17.74 -7.00 19.56
CA VAL A 94 16.31 -6.96 19.24
C VAL A 94 15.80 -8.36 18.89
N ASP A 95 14.61 -8.74 19.36
CA ASP A 95 14.01 -10.04 19.02
C ASP A 95 13.02 -9.91 17.85
N ILE A 96 13.32 -10.52 16.69
CA ILE A 96 12.48 -10.37 15.49
C ILE A 96 11.07 -10.90 15.75
N PHE A 97 11.00 -12.08 16.38
CA PHE A 97 9.81 -12.92 16.50
C PHE A 97 9.09 -12.81 17.85
N ALA A 98 9.15 -11.62 18.45
CA ALA A 98 8.44 -11.29 19.69
C ALA A 98 7.32 -10.28 19.44
N ILE A 99 6.18 -10.50 20.09
CA ILE A 99 5.06 -9.54 20.13
C ILE A 99 4.77 -9.18 21.57
N ASP A 100 4.53 -7.89 21.81
CA ASP A 100 4.32 -7.26 23.12
C ASP A 100 3.09 -6.33 23.13
N PHE A 101 2.23 -6.44 22.12
CA PHE A 101 1.08 -5.57 21.91
C PHE A 101 -0.13 -6.40 21.45
N PHE A 102 -1.26 -6.33 22.20
CA PHE A 102 -2.43 -7.23 22.14
C PHE A 102 -2.18 -8.71 22.47
N ALA A 103 -0.99 -9.22 22.18
CA ALA A 103 -0.51 -10.51 22.63
C ALA A 103 0.94 -10.36 23.10
N THR A 104 1.32 -11.14 24.11
CA THR A 104 2.67 -11.12 24.67
C THR A 104 3.30 -12.51 24.60
N TYR A 105 4.10 -12.76 23.56
CA TYR A 105 4.85 -14.01 23.43
C TYR A 105 6.06 -13.85 22.51
N LYS A 106 6.99 -14.81 22.62
CA LYS A 106 8.10 -15.02 21.70
C LYS A 106 7.90 -16.36 21.01
N LEU A 107 8.08 -16.41 19.69
CA LEU A 107 7.99 -17.67 18.94
C LEU A 107 9.14 -18.62 19.32
N ALA A 108 8.85 -19.92 19.30
CA ALA A 108 9.89 -20.92 19.34
C ALA A 108 10.80 -20.79 18.09
N PRO A 109 12.09 -21.17 18.15
CA PRO A 109 13.02 -21.02 17.03
C PRO A 109 12.50 -21.60 15.71
N TYR A 110 11.87 -22.78 15.77
CA TYR A 110 11.22 -23.43 14.62
C TYR A 110 10.13 -22.56 13.99
N ASP A 111 9.20 -22.03 14.79
CA ASP A 111 8.09 -21.23 14.29
C ASP A 111 8.58 -19.89 13.73
N GLY A 112 9.59 -19.29 14.36
CA GLY A 112 10.25 -18.07 13.87
C GLY A 112 10.89 -18.29 12.49
N VAL A 113 11.65 -19.38 12.34
CA VAL A 113 12.25 -19.78 11.06
C VAL A 113 11.18 -20.03 9.99
N ARG A 114 10.11 -20.73 10.35
CA ARG A 114 8.98 -21.02 9.45
C ARG A 114 8.27 -19.74 8.98
N LEU A 115 7.99 -18.81 9.90
CA LEU A 115 7.42 -17.50 9.58
C LEU A 115 8.37 -16.67 8.72
N GLY A 116 9.67 -16.72 9.01
CA GLY A 116 10.72 -16.10 8.22
C GLY A 116 10.66 -16.54 6.76
N PHE A 117 10.69 -17.85 6.49
CA PHE A 117 10.58 -18.37 5.13
C PHE A 117 9.22 -18.08 4.49
N LEU A 118 8.11 -18.14 5.24
CA LEU A 118 6.79 -17.80 4.72
C LEU A 118 6.73 -16.34 4.24
N SER A 119 7.32 -15.41 5.00
CA SER A 119 7.42 -14.00 4.61
C SER A 119 8.33 -13.80 3.38
N MET A 120 9.43 -14.57 3.26
CA MET A 120 10.28 -14.54 2.08
C MET A 120 9.57 -15.10 0.84
N ILE A 121 8.79 -16.17 0.98
CA ILE A 121 7.95 -16.72 -0.11
C ILE A 121 6.98 -15.65 -0.60
N PHE A 122 6.32 -14.91 0.30
CA PHE A 122 5.47 -13.78 -0.05
C PHE A 122 6.21 -12.71 -0.86
N LEU A 123 7.33 -12.20 -0.32
CA LEU A 123 8.13 -11.15 -0.97
C LEU A 123 8.61 -11.58 -2.35
N PHE A 124 9.16 -12.79 -2.45
CA PHE A 124 9.78 -13.28 -3.66
C PHE A 124 8.74 -13.68 -4.72
N SER A 125 7.59 -14.21 -4.31
CA SER A 125 6.46 -14.46 -5.21
C SER A 125 5.93 -13.17 -5.81
N MET A 126 5.73 -12.11 -5.00
CA MET A 126 5.36 -10.79 -5.52
C MET A 126 6.39 -10.25 -6.51
N TYR A 127 7.68 -10.39 -6.21
CA TYR A 127 8.75 -9.95 -7.12
C TYR A 127 8.69 -10.70 -8.46
N MET A 128 8.54 -12.02 -8.43
CA MET A 128 8.39 -12.85 -9.63
C MET A 128 7.18 -12.43 -10.46
N GLY A 129 6.04 -12.18 -9.81
CA GLY A 129 4.86 -11.61 -10.43
C GLY A 129 5.13 -10.28 -11.14
N ALA A 130 5.85 -9.36 -10.47
CA ALA A 130 6.21 -8.07 -11.04
C ALA A 130 7.16 -8.21 -12.25
N VAL A 131 8.13 -9.13 -12.22
CA VAL A 131 8.99 -9.42 -13.38
C VAL A 131 8.16 -9.95 -14.54
N LEU A 132 7.26 -10.92 -14.30
CA LEU A 132 6.35 -11.45 -15.33
C LEU A 132 5.49 -10.33 -15.95
N GLY A 133 4.90 -9.45 -15.13
CA GLY A 133 4.06 -8.35 -15.60
C GLY A 133 4.80 -7.31 -16.45
N ARG A 134 6.14 -7.22 -16.32
CA ARG A 134 6.98 -6.37 -17.17
C ARG A 134 7.09 -6.92 -18.59
N ASP A 135 7.22 -8.24 -18.73
CA ASP A 135 7.52 -8.89 -20.01
C ASP A 135 6.27 -9.06 -20.89
N ILE A 136 5.08 -9.05 -20.28
CA ILE A 136 3.82 -9.05 -21.02
C ILE A 136 3.54 -7.65 -21.57
N LYS A 137 3.94 -7.42 -22.82
CA LYS A 137 3.40 -6.32 -23.62
C LYS A 137 2.01 -6.70 -24.10
N PHE A 138 0.97 -6.18 -23.47
CA PHE A 138 -0.36 -6.20 -24.08
C PHE A 138 -0.31 -5.34 -25.34
N LYS A 139 -0.29 -5.98 -26.52
CA LYS A 139 -0.69 -5.32 -27.76
C LYS A 139 -2.18 -5.03 -27.62
N LEU A 140 -2.54 -3.90 -27.01
CA LEU A 140 -3.82 -3.30 -27.32
C LEU A 140 -3.78 -3.07 -28.84
N GLY A 141 -4.77 -3.61 -29.54
CA GLY A 141 -4.88 -3.47 -30.99
C GLY A 141 -4.65 -2.02 -31.38
N SER A 142 -3.94 -1.82 -32.49
CA SER A 142 -3.75 -0.51 -33.10
C SER A 142 -5.12 0.05 -33.52
N SER A 143 -5.84 0.65 -32.58
CA SER A 143 -6.99 1.49 -32.85
C SER A 143 -6.59 2.93 -32.56
N GLY A 144 -6.08 3.60 -33.59
CA GLY A 144 -5.78 5.03 -33.56
C GLY A 144 -4.56 5.37 -32.71
N GLY A 145 -3.92 6.51 -33.02
CA GLY A 145 -2.88 7.06 -32.17
C GLY A 145 -3.37 7.23 -30.74
N VAL A 146 -2.42 7.43 -29.83
CA VAL A 146 -2.69 8.03 -28.52
C VAL A 146 -3.51 9.30 -28.79
N GLU A 147 -4.84 9.23 -28.69
CA GLU A 147 -5.66 10.42 -28.57
C GLU A 147 -5.28 10.96 -27.20
N GLU A 148 -4.31 11.89 -27.18
CA GLU A 148 -4.16 12.91 -26.15
C GLU A 148 -5.43 13.80 -26.17
N GLY A 149 -6.58 13.20 -25.97
CA GLY A 149 -7.86 13.85 -25.86
C GLY A 149 -8.17 13.98 -24.38
N GLY A 150 -7.62 15.00 -23.73
CA GLY A 150 -8.19 15.47 -22.47
C GLY A 150 -9.67 15.70 -22.70
N GLY A 151 -10.53 15.00 -21.96
CA GLY A 151 -11.97 15.13 -22.12
C GLY A 151 -12.38 16.58 -21.90
N HIS A 152 -12.92 17.24 -22.93
CA HIS A 152 -13.36 18.62 -22.79
C HIS A 152 -14.76 18.64 -22.19
N PHE A 153 -14.87 19.19 -21.00
CA PHE A 153 -16.16 19.46 -20.35
C PHE A 153 -16.68 20.83 -20.76
N SER A 154 -18.01 20.99 -20.81
CA SER A 154 -18.61 22.32 -20.97
C SER A 154 -18.20 23.23 -19.81
N PRO A 155 -18.13 24.56 -19.98
CA PRO A 155 -17.74 25.49 -18.92
C PRO A 155 -18.60 25.34 -17.65
N MET A 156 -19.91 25.16 -17.81
CA MET A 156 -20.85 24.92 -16.72
C MET A 156 -20.52 23.63 -15.96
N LEU A 157 -20.30 22.51 -16.68
CA LEU A 157 -19.97 21.24 -16.06
C LEU A 157 -18.59 21.28 -15.38
N ARG A 158 -17.61 21.96 -15.98
CA ARG A 158 -16.30 22.16 -15.36
C ARG A 158 -16.40 22.96 -14.06
N MET A 159 -17.27 23.97 -14.02
CA MET A 159 -17.57 24.71 -12.80
C MET A 159 -18.23 23.81 -11.74
N VAL A 160 -19.19 22.97 -12.12
CA VAL A 160 -19.81 21.98 -11.21
C VAL A 160 -18.77 21.00 -10.66
N ILE A 161 -17.92 20.43 -11.51
CA ILE A 161 -16.83 19.53 -11.09
C ILE A 161 -15.90 20.24 -10.11
N PHE A 162 -15.51 21.48 -10.40
CA PHE A 162 -14.68 22.28 -9.52
C PHE A 162 -15.32 22.47 -8.13
N PHE A 163 -16.60 22.87 -8.06
CA PHE A 163 -17.30 23.02 -6.79
C PHE A 163 -17.41 21.70 -6.03
N LEU A 164 -17.70 20.59 -6.71
CA LEU A 164 -17.73 19.26 -6.07
C LEU A 164 -16.37 18.88 -5.48
N VAL A 165 -15.27 19.12 -6.20
CA VAL A 165 -13.92 18.87 -5.71
C VAL A 165 -13.62 19.72 -4.47
N VAL A 166 -13.95 21.00 -4.49
CA VAL A 166 -13.77 21.89 -3.34
C VAL A 166 -14.56 21.39 -2.13
N ILE A 167 -15.84 21.02 -2.30
CA ILE A 167 -16.68 20.49 -1.22
C ILE A 167 -16.08 19.19 -0.65
N ILE A 168 -15.69 18.25 -1.51
CA ILE A 168 -15.08 16.98 -1.08
C ILE A 168 -13.79 17.23 -0.29
N CYS A 169 -12.92 18.12 -0.78
CA CYS A 169 -11.68 18.49 -0.09
C CYS A 169 -11.96 19.17 1.26
N SER A 170 -12.88 20.13 1.31
CA SER A 170 -13.23 20.86 2.54
C SER A 170 -13.80 19.94 3.61
N ILE A 171 -14.68 18.99 3.24
CA ILE A 171 -15.24 18.02 4.19
C ILE A 171 -14.14 17.14 4.77
N ASN A 172 -13.26 16.58 3.93
CA ASN A 172 -12.19 15.70 4.43
C ASN A 172 -11.15 16.46 5.28
N LEU A 173 -10.82 17.70 4.90
CA LEU A 173 -9.96 18.58 5.72
C LEU A 173 -10.60 18.89 7.07
N TYR A 174 -11.91 19.17 7.09
CA TYR A 174 -12.63 19.42 8.34
C TYR A 174 -12.63 18.18 9.25
N VAL A 175 -12.84 16.98 8.69
CA VAL A 175 -12.77 15.73 9.44
C VAL A 175 -11.39 15.52 10.05
N GLU A 176 -10.31 15.66 9.27
CA GLU A 176 -8.95 15.48 9.81
C GLU A 176 -8.56 16.59 10.80
N TYR A 177 -9.05 17.81 10.62
CA TYR A 177 -8.91 18.88 11.61
C TYR A 177 -9.64 18.55 12.92
N ARG A 178 -10.87 18.02 12.85
CA ARG A 178 -11.60 17.55 14.04
C ARG A 178 -10.86 16.43 14.76
N ASN A 179 -10.29 15.48 14.03
CA ASN A 179 -9.45 14.43 14.60
C ASN A 179 -8.24 15.03 15.33
N TYR A 180 -7.57 16.01 14.73
CA TYR A 180 -6.48 16.71 15.39
C TYR A 180 -6.91 17.41 16.68
N VAL A 181 -8.04 18.12 16.69
CA VAL A 181 -8.56 18.80 17.88
C VAL A 181 -8.87 17.79 18.99
N ILE A 182 -9.61 16.72 18.68
CA ILE A 182 -9.97 15.65 19.62
C ILE A 182 -8.72 15.00 20.22
N SER A 183 -7.75 14.63 19.37
CA SER A 183 -6.49 14.03 19.85
C SER A 183 -5.65 14.98 20.69
N SER A 184 -5.76 16.29 20.47
CA SER A 184 -4.99 17.30 21.22
C SER A 184 -5.64 17.63 22.56
N SER A 185 -6.97 17.56 22.68
CA SER A 185 -7.69 17.80 23.94
C SER A 185 -7.81 16.54 24.79
N ASP A 186 -8.21 15.42 24.19
CA ASP A 186 -8.67 14.22 24.89
C ASP A 186 -7.66 13.06 24.77
N GLY A 187 -6.52 13.30 24.12
CA GLY A 187 -5.47 12.33 23.86
C GLY A 187 -5.76 11.41 22.67
N TYR A 188 -4.73 10.71 22.16
CA TYR A 188 -4.80 9.93 20.91
C TYR A 188 -5.90 8.85 20.87
N LEU A 189 -6.17 8.19 22.01
CA LEU A 189 -7.12 7.07 22.08
C LEU A 189 -8.58 7.51 21.92
N SER A 190 -8.89 8.77 22.21
CA SER A 190 -10.23 9.33 22.02
C SER A 190 -10.71 9.26 20.56
N LEU A 191 -9.79 9.20 19.59
CA LEU A 191 -10.12 9.01 18.17
C LEU A 191 -10.82 7.68 17.87
N TYR A 192 -10.76 6.72 18.78
CA TYR A 192 -11.22 5.35 18.58
C TYR A 192 -12.28 4.93 19.60
N SER A 193 -12.84 5.88 20.36
CA SER A 193 -13.89 5.61 21.34
C SER A 193 -15.13 4.90 20.78
N PHE A 194 -15.37 5.03 19.47
CA PHE A 194 -16.46 4.37 18.75
C PHE A 194 -16.27 2.85 18.54
N GLN A 195 -15.09 2.27 18.83
CA GLN A 195 -14.80 0.86 18.55
C GLN A 195 -15.71 -0.13 19.29
N GLY A 196 -16.31 0.29 20.42
CA GLY A 196 -17.31 -0.51 21.16
C GLY A 196 -18.75 -0.36 20.68
N GLU A 197 -19.02 0.50 19.70
CA GLU A 197 -20.36 0.81 19.23
C GLU A 197 -20.84 -0.10 18.09
N ALA A 198 -22.14 -0.07 17.80
CA ALA A 198 -22.70 -0.74 16.62
C ALA A 198 -22.22 -0.07 15.31
N TYR A 199 -22.08 -0.85 14.24
CA TYR A 199 -21.61 -0.34 12.96
C TYR A 199 -22.60 0.68 12.35
N ALA A 200 -22.24 1.96 12.35
CA ALA A 200 -23.10 3.04 11.87
C ALA A 200 -22.90 3.42 10.39
N GLY A 201 -21.97 2.79 9.66
CA GLY A 201 -21.63 3.14 8.27
C GLY A 201 -20.34 3.97 8.12
N GLY A 202 -19.69 3.85 6.96
CA GLY A 202 -18.27 4.20 6.79
C GLY A 202 -17.93 5.51 6.05
N LYS A 203 -16.60 5.71 5.89
CA LYS A 203 -15.87 6.89 5.36
C LYS A 203 -16.14 7.20 3.87
N PHE A 204 -17.39 7.44 3.50
CA PHE A 204 -17.83 7.67 2.12
C PHE A 204 -17.07 8.84 1.46
N PHE A 205 -17.00 10.00 2.12
CA PHE A 205 -16.31 11.18 1.58
C PHE A 205 -14.80 10.97 1.37
N LYS A 206 -14.16 10.09 2.14
CA LYS A 206 -12.75 9.72 1.95
C LYS A 206 -12.57 8.87 0.70
N SER A 207 -13.52 7.98 0.41
CA SER A 207 -13.54 7.21 -0.84
C SER A 207 -13.76 8.12 -2.05
N LEU A 208 -14.73 9.05 -1.96
CA LEU A 208 -14.97 10.06 -2.99
C LEU A 208 -13.74 10.94 -3.25
N PHE A 209 -12.96 11.28 -2.22
CA PHE A 209 -11.73 12.04 -2.37
C PHE A 209 -10.72 11.34 -3.29
N TYR A 210 -10.46 10.05 -3.06
CA TYR A 210 -9.54 9.28 -3.91
C TYR A 210 -10.11 9.03 -5.32
N ILE A 211 -11.43 8.86 -5.46
CA ILE A 211 -12.08 8.76 -6.77
C ILE A 211 -11.91 10.07 -7.54
N ALA A 212 -12.14 11.22 -6.89
CA ALA A 212 -11.95 12.54 -7.49
C ALA A 212 -10.49 12.76 -7.92
N LEU A 213 -9.53 12.30 -7.12
CA LEU A 213 -8.11 12.29 -7.51
C LEU A 213 -7.90 11.48 -8.79
N GLY A 214 -8.42 10.25 -8.86
CA GLY A 214 -8.32 9.40 -10.05
C GLY A 214 -8.95 10.01 -11.30
N LEU A 215 -10.13 10.62 -11.16
CA LEU A 215 -10.80 11.31 -12.26
C LEU A 215 -10.02 12.55 -12.71
N SER A 216 -9.43 13.31 -11.77
CA SER A 216 -8.63 14.49 -12.11
C SER A 216 -7.41 14.15 -12.96
N TYR A 217 -6.76 13.01 -12.70
CA TYR A 217 -5.69 12.47 -13.53
C TYR A 217 -6.19 11.92 -14.87
N SER A 218 -7.34 11.23 -14.87
CA SER A 218 -7.93 10.66 -16.08
C SER A 218 -8.31 11.70 -17.13
N PHE A 219 -8.84 12.84 -16.69
CA PHE A 219 -9.38 13.89 -17.57
C PHE A 219 -8.51 15.16 -17.60
N CYS A 220 -7.27 15.09 -17.10
CA CYS A 220 -6.31 16.20 -17.10
C CYS A 220 -6.86 17.50 -16.46
N LEU A 221 -7.59 17.36 -15.34
CA LEU A 221 -8.16 18.47 -14.59
C LEU A 221 -7.09 19.13 -13.70
N GLU A 222 -6.18 19.90 -14.31
CA GLU A 222 -4.98 20.44 -13.65
C GLU A 222 -5.26 21.28 -12.39
N ARG A 223 -6.32 22.09 -12.40
CA ARG A 223 -6.67 22.96 -11.27
C ARG A 223 -7.16 22.13 -10.09
N GLU A 224 -8.09 21.23 -10.35
CA GLU A 224 -8.72 20.33 -9.39
C GLU A 224 -7.68 19.37 -8.80
N LYS A 225 -6.83 18.79 -9.66
CA LYS A 225 -5.70 17.93 -9.26
C LYS A 225 -4.79 18.64 -8.26
N LYS A 226 -4.40 19.89 -8.52
CA LYS A 226 -3.56 20.68 -7.59
C LYS A 226 -4.23 20.90 -6.23
N ILE A 227 -5.52 21.20 -6.22
CA ILE A 227 -6.30 21.37 -4.99
C ILE A 227 -6.32 20.07 -4.19
N ILE A 228 -6.64 18.94 -4.83
CA ILE A 228 -6.72 17.64 -4.17
C ILE A 228 -5.35 17.24 -3.60
N ILE A 229 -4.27 17.41 -4.37
CA ILE A 229 -2.90 17.10 -3.91
C ILE A 229 -2.52 17.97 -2.70
N LEU A 230 -2.80 19.27 -2.75
CA LEU A 230 -2.54 20.18 -1.62
C LEU A 230 -3.36 19.77 -0.39
N SER A 231 -4.65 19.48 -0.57
CA SER A 231 -5.51 18.99 0.51
C SER A 231 -4.99 17.68 1.11
N LEU A 232 -4.51 16.74 0.29
CA LEU A 232 -3.91 15.49 0.79
C LEU A 232 -2.68 15.76 1.66
N PHE A 233 -1.81 16.69 1.24
CA PHE A 233 -0.63 17.06 2.03
C PHE A 233 -1.02 17.67 3.38
N VAL A 234 -1.95 18.63 3.39
CA VAL A 234 -2.45 19.28 4.63
C VAL A 234 -3.12 18.27 5.54
N MET A 235 -3.96 17.37 5.00
CA MET A 235 -4.56 16.27 5.77
C MET A 235 -3.49 15.35 6.37
N GLY A 236 -2.45 15.02 5.61
CA GLY A 236 -1.32 14.23 6.11
C GLY A 236 -0.61 14.92 7.28
N LEU A 237 -0.41 16.24 7.22
CA LEU A 237 0.21 17.02 8.28
C LEU A 237 -0.68 17.07 9.54
N LEU A 238 -1.99 17.31 9.39
CA LEU A 238 -2.94 17.24 10.50
C LEU A 238 -2.97 15.85 11.16
N SER A 239 -2.96 14.79 10.34
CA SER A 239 -2.85 13.40 10.79
C SER A 239 -1.59 13.18 11.61
N LEU A 240 -0.43 13.71 11.18
CA LEU A 240 0.82 13.59 11.95
C LEU A 240 0.74 14.30 13.29
N LEU A 241 0.21 15.52 13.32
CA LEU A 241 0.03 16.29 14.56
C LEU A 241 -0.93 15.58 15.52
N ALA A 242 -1.99 14.95 15.00
CA ALA A 242 -2.89 14.07 15.74
C ALA A 242 -2.23 12.75 16.20
N GLY A 243 -0.94 12.52 15.93
CA GLY A 243 -0.20 11.31 16.31
C GLY A 243 -0.33 10.14 15.32
N GLN A 244 -1.14 10.28 14.26
CA GLN A 244 -1.28 9.29 13.19
C GLN A 244 -0.19 9.49 12.12
N ARG A 245 0.97 8.85 12.32
CA ARG A 245 2.13 8.94 11.40
C ARG A 245 1.86 8.43 9.98
N GLY A 246 0.98 7.45 9.84
CA GLY A 246 0.69 6.80 8.55
C GLY A 246 0.12 7.74 7.49
N GLY A 247 -0.77 8.66 7.87
CA GLY A 247 -1.40 9.59 6.92
C GLY A 247 -0.39 10.54 6.26
N PHE A 248 0.61 10.99 7.01
CA PHE A 248 1.69 11.82 6.48
C PHE A 248 2.64 11.07 5.55
N VAL A 249 3.04 9.85 5.93
CA VAL A 249 3.90 9.02 5.06
C VAL A 249 3.20 8.76 3.72
N ILE A 250 1.91 8.45 3.74
CA ILE A 250 1.12 8.21 2.53
C ILE A 250 1.06 9.46 1.62
N SER A 251 0.90 10.66 2.20
CA SER A 251 0.85 11.89 1.41
C SER A 251 2.20 12.19 0.73
N LEU A 252 3.32 11.96 1.42
CA LEU A 252 4.67 12.11 0.87
C LEU A 252 4.96 11.11 -0.26
N PHE A 253 4.58 9.85 -0.07
CA PHE A 253 4.70 8.82 -1.10
C PHE A 253 3.84 9.13 -2.34
N MET A 254 2.62 9.65 -2.14
CA MET A 254 1.75 10.10 -3.23
C MET A 254 2.41 11.25 -4.00
N LEU A 255 2.98 12.25 -3.32
CA LEU A 255 3.70 13.35 -3.95
C LEU A 255 4.88 12.86 -4.79
N LEU A 256 5.67 11.92 -4.26
CA LEU A 256 6.80 11.34 -4.98
C LEU A 256 6.35 10.58 -6.24
N TRP A 257 5.27 9.80 -6.14
CA TRP A 257 4.65 9.12 -7.28
C TRP A 257 4.14 10.13 -8.32
N ALA A 258 3.36 11.12 -7.89
CA ALA A 258 2.79 12.16 -8.73
C ALA A 258 3.86 12.95 -9.49
N TYR A 259 4.95 13.31 -8.81
CA TYR A 259 6.11 13.95 -9.41
C TYR A 259 6.80 13.04 -10.44
N GLY A 260 6.94 11.75 -10.10
CA GLY A 260 7.58 10.74 -10.94
C GLY A 260 6.82 10.34 -12.21
N ILE A 261 5.55 10.72 -12.36
CA ILE A 261 4.79 10.52 -13.61
C ILE A 261 5.35 11.42 -14.71
N ASN A 262 5.59 12.69 -14.38
CA ASN A 262 6.00 13.71 -15.35
C ASN A 262 7.52 13.93 -15.39
N HIS A 263 8.24 13.59 -14.32
CA HIS A 263 9.67 13.84 -14.20
C HIS A 263 10.47 12.54 -14.09
N LYS A 264 11.65 12.52 -14.71
CA LYS A 264 12.63 11.44 -14.54
C LYS A 264 13.36 11.65 -13.21
N VAL A 265 13.07 10.80 -12.23
CA VAL A 265 13.77 10.80 -10.94
C VAL A 265 14.77 9.64 -10.91
N SER A 266 16.01 9.91 -10.50
CA SER A 266 17.03 8.88 -10.32
C SER A 266 16.81 8.09 -9.03
N TRP A 267 17.39 6.88 -8.93
CA TRP A 267 17.37 6.09 -7.69
C TRP A 267 17.97 6.84 -6.50
N PHE A 268 19.06 7.58 -6.73
CA PHE A 268 19.66 8.43 -5.71
C PHE A 268 18.72 9.57 -5.27
N GLY A 269 18.00 10.19 -6.21
CA GLY A 269 17.00 11.21 -5.89
C GLY A 269 15.86 10.69 -5.03
N VAL A 270 15.39 9.46 -5.29
CA VAL A 270 14.39 8.79 -4.45
C VAL A 270 14.93 8.49 -3.05
N LEU A 271 16.17 8.01 -2.94
CA LEU A 271 16.80 7.76 -1.64
C LEU A 271 16.96 9.06 -0.84
N ALA A 272 17.40 10.15 -1.48
CA ALA A 272 17.46 11.47 -0.85
C ALA A 272 16.08 11.97 -0.39
N ALA A 273 15.03 11.75 -1.21
CA ALA A 273 13.66 12.10 -0.85
C ALA A 273 13.19 11.31 0.38
N PHE A 274 13.47 10.00 0.47
CA PHE A 274 13.13 9.20 1.65
C PHE A 274 13.88 9.64 2.90
N SER A 275 15.16 9.99 2.80
CA SER A 275 15.91 10.57 3.92
C SER A 275 15.28 11.88 4.41
N LEU A 276 14.84 12.74 3.49
CA LEU A 276 14.15 14.00 3.82
C LEU A 276 12.75 13.75 4.42
N PHE A 277 12.01 12.77 3.92
CA PHE A 277 10.72 12.35 4.48
C PHE A 277 10.87 11.79 5.89
N PHE A 278 11.93 11.02 6.14
CA PHE A 278 12.23 10.53 7.48
C PHE A 278 12.59 11.67 8.42
N LEU A 279 13.45 12.60 8.00
CA LEU A 279 13.80 13.78 8.80
C LEU A 279 12.57 14.64 9.11
N SER A 280 11.69 14.88 8.13
CA SER A 280 10.47 15.64 8.36
C SER A 280 9.53 14.92 9.33
N LEU A 281 9.40 13.60 9.23
CA LEU A 281 8.64 12.80 10.19
C LEU A 281 9.19 12.92 11.61
N VAL A 282 10.51 12.92 11.79
CA VAL A 282 11.14 13.11 13.11
C VAL A 282 10.89 14.52 13.64
N LEU A 283 11.10 15.55 12.81
CA LEU A 283 10.94 16.95 13.19
C LEU A 283 9.50 17.33 13.53
N PHE A 284 8.53 16.91 12.71
CA PHE A 284 7.12 17.21 12.96
C PHE A 284 6.49 16.21 13.94
N GLY A 285 7.01 14.99 14.00
CA GLY A 285 6.55 13.96 14.95
C GLY A 285 6.90 14.28 16.40
N SER A 286 7.99 15.00 16.66
CA SER A 286 8.32 15.49 18.00
C SER A 286 7.31 16.52 18.52
N LEU A 287 6.62 17.23 17.60
CA LEU A 287 5.54 18.18 17.91
C LEU A 287 4.15 17.53 18.01
N SER A 288 4.03 16.22 17.73
CA SER A 288 2.74 15.52 17.72
C SER A 288 2.24 15.19 19.12
N ALA A 289 0.92 14.96 19.25
CA ALA A 289 0.29 14.52 20.50
C ALA A 289 0.87 13.21 21.06
N ARG A 290 1.48 12.36 20.21
CA ARG A 290 2.14 11.11 20.60
C ARG A 290 3.66 11.26 20.63
N SER A 291 4.15 12.41 21.12
CA SER A 291 5.56 12.86 21.16
C SER A 291 6.57 11.78 20.74
N LEU A 292 7.23 12.03 19.61
CA LEU A 292 8.29 11.15 19.12
C LEU A 292 9.58 11.49 19.88
N ALA A 293 9.64 11.09 21.15
CA ALA A 293 10.80 11.32 22.01
C ALA A 293 12.01 10.58 21.42
N VAL A 294 12.98 11.34 20.92
CA VAL A 294 14.28 10.80 20.56
C VAL A 294 15.05 10.60 21.86
N ASN A 295 15.16 9.35 22.31
CA ASN A 295 16.05 9.02 23.43
C ASN A 295 17.50 9.23 22.97
N LEU A 296 18.07 10.37 23.36
CA LEU A 296 19.45 10.77 23.06
C LEU A 296 20.47 9.70 23.48
N ASP A 297 20.16 8.93 24.53
CA ASP A 297 21.03 7.88 25.08
C ASP A 297 21.25 6.71 24.12
N SER A 298 20.33 6.45 23.19
CA SER A 298 20.43 5.33 22.22
C SER A 298 21.16 5.67 20.91
N GLY A 299 21.55 6.93 20.72
CA GLY A 299 22.14 7.43 19.48
C GLY A 299 21.21 7.32 18.25
N TRP A 300 21.66 7.86 17.11
CA TRP A 300 20.87 7.87 15.87
C TRP A 300 20.57 6.47 15.32
N LEU A 301 21.54 5.56 15.37
CA LEU A 301 21.37 4.18 14.91
C LEU A 301 20.38 3.40 15.76
N GLY A 302 20.41 3.57 17.09
CA GLY A 302 19.44 2.96 17.99
C GLY A 302 18.02 3.47 17.75
N PHE A 303 17.87 4.77 17.48
CA PHE A 303 16.59 5.36 17.10
C PHE A 303 16.03 4.77 15.78
N VAL A 304 16.86 4.69 14.73
CA VAL A 304 16.46 4.10 13.44
C VAL A 304 16.11 2.62 13.60
N SER A 305 16.90 1.87 14.37
CA SER A 305 16.62 0.46 14.67
C SER A 305 15.26 0.30 15.36
N LYS A 306 15.01 1.06 16.43
CA LYS A 306 13.72 1.04 17.12
C LYS A 306 12.55 1.44 16.22
N PHE A 307 12.72 2.45 15.37
CA PHE A 307 11.68 2.84 14.41
C PHE A 307 11.34 1.70 13.46
N LEU A 308 12.34 1.02 12.90
CA LEU A 308 12.14 -0.12 12.01
C LEU A 308 11.50 -1.31 12.73
N TYR A 309 11.88 -1.56 13.99
CA TYR A 309 11.26 -2.57 14.83
C TYR A 309 9.75 -2.32 15.03
N ASP A 310 9.40 -1.10 15.44
CA ASP A 310 8.03 -0.69 15.72
C ASP A 310 7.17 -0.70 14.44
N GLN A 311 7.71 -0.23 13.31
CA GLN A 311 7.00 -0.27 12.04
C GLN A 311 6.87 -1.68 11.46
N GLY A 312 7.84 -2.56 11.73
CA GLY A 312 7.87 -3.95 11.28
C GLY A 312 6.93 -4.90 12.02
N ILE A 313 6.09 -4.40 12.94
CA ILE A 313 5.13 -5.21 13.72
C ILE A 313 4.17 -6.02 12.83
N SER A 314 3.92 -5.61 11.58
CA SER A 314 3.00 -6.31 10.67
C SER A 314 3.43 -7.77 10.39
N LEU A 315 4.72 -8.10 10.58
CA LEU A 315 5.19 -9.49 10.55
C LEU A 315 4.58 -10.33 11.68
N MET A 316 4.55 -9.79 12.90
CA MET A 316 3.97 -10.51 14.03
C MET A 316 2.45 -10.51 13.95
N VAL A 317 1.82 -9.46 13.41
CA VAL A 317 0.39 -9.49 13.08
C VAL A 317 0.09 -10.60 12.06
N PHE A 318 1.00 -10.85 11.11
CA PHE A 318 0.89 -11.99 10.21
C PHE A 318 0.91 -13.32 10.96
N ASP A 319 1.88 -13.55 11.84
CA ASP A 319 1.91 -14.75 12.67
C ASP A 319 0.62 -14.94 13.48
N VAL A 320 0.20 -13.93 14.22
CA VAL A 320 -1.00 -14.01 15.07
C VAL A 320 -2.25 -14.30 14.23
N SER A 321 -2.35 -13.73 13.03
CA SER A 321 -3.48 -14.01 12.14
C SER A 321 -3.55 -15.45 11.63
N THR A 322 -2.44 -16.18 11.62
CA THR A 322 -2.44 -17.60 11.24
C THR A 322 -2.96 -18.53 12.33
N LYS A 323 -3.11 -18.02 13.57
CA LYS A 323 -3.57 -18.78 14.74
C LYS A 323 -5.07 -18.70 14.95
N VAL A 324 -5.77 -17.83 14.20
CA VAL A 324 -7.23 -17.65 14.24
C VAL A 324 -7.83 -18.20 12.95
N SER A 325 -8.85 -19.05 13.06
CA SER A 325 -9.46 -19.75 11.91
C SER A 325 -10.92 -19.37 11.64
N ASP A 326 -11.57 -18.67 12.57
CA ASP A 326 -13.02 -18.40 12.58
C ASP A 326 -13.36 -16.95 12.19
N TYR A 327 -12.64 -16.39 11.21
CA TYR A 327 -12.89 -15.02 10.76
C TYR A 327 -14.32 -14.83 10.22
N PRO A 328 -14.99 -13.70 10.54
CA PRO A 328 -16.35 -13.42 10.06
C PRO A 328 -16.48 -13.41 8.54
N LEU A 329 -17.53 -14.04 8.03
CA LEU A 329 -17.84 -14.06 6.60
C LEU A 329 -18.03 -12.63 6.04
N VAL A 330 -18.63 -11.73 6.82
CA VAL A 330 -18.84 -10.34 6.39
C VAL A 330 -17.54 -9.59 6.19
N ALA A 331 -16.54 -9.80 7.06
CA ALA A 331 -15.19 -9.26 6.85
C ALA A 331 -14.58 -9.77 5.53
N THR A 332 -14.81 -11.04 5.19
CA THR A 332 -14.36 -11.62 3.91
C THR A 332 -15.05 -10.95 2.71
N ILE A 333 -16.39 -10.88 2.71
CA ILE A 333 -17.19 -10.35 1.60
C ILE A 333 -16.90 -8.86 1.38
N GLN A 334 -16.71 -8.09 2.46
CA GLN A 334 -16.39 -6.67 2.43
C GLN A 334 -15.08 -6.37 1.67
N ASN A 335 -14.18 -7.36 1.52
CA ASN A 335 -12.98 -7.19 0.71
C ASN A 335 -13.26 -7.09 -0.80
N PHE A 336 -14.36 -7.65 -1.27
CA PHE A 336 -14.69 -7.75 -2.70
C PHE A 336 -15.91 -6.91 -3.08
N VAL A 337 -16.88 -6.80 -2.17
CA VAL A 337 -18.15 -6.13 -2.42
C VAL A 337 -18.20 -4.80 -1.66
N PRO A 338 -18.16 -3.65 -2.37
CA PRO A 338 -18.32 -2.35 -1.74
C PRO A 338 -19.65 -2.25 -0.97
N GLY A 339 -19.58 -1.86 0.30
CA GLY A 339 -20.78 -1.63 1.12
C GLY A 339 -21.43 -2.90 1.69
N ALA A 340 -20.79 -4.07 1.59
CA ALA A 340 -21.33 -5.32 2.13
C ALA A 340 -21.67 -5.23 3.63
N SER A 341 -20.81 -4.65 4.46
CA SER A 341 -21.06 -4.47 5.89
C SER A 341 -22.25 -3.55 6.17
N ARG A 342 -22.49 -2.55 5.31
CA ARG A 342 -23.68 -1.69 5.42
C ARG A 342 -24.96 -2.41 5.02
N LEU A 343 -24.89 -3.31 4.03
CA LEU A 343 -26.03 -4.16 3.69
C LEU A 343 -26.29 -5.17 4.81
N ALA A 344 -25.26 -5.80 5.35
CA ALA A 344 -25.36 -6.73 6.47
C ALA A 344 -25.97 -6.08 7.72
N SER A 345 -25.59 -4.83 8.04
CA SER A 345 -26.14 -4.10 9.19
C SER A 345 -27.63 -3.76 9.07
N ILE A 346 -28.26 -3.92 7.89
CA ILE A 346 -29.72 -3.78 7.73
C ILE A 346 -30.44 -5.05 8.20
N PHE A 347 -29.80 -6.21 8.08
CA PHE A 347 -30.41 -7.51 8.38
C PHE A 347 -30.17 -7.97 9.81
N TYR A 348 -29.09 -7.55 10.46
CA TYR A 348 -28.79 -7.87 11.85
C TYR A 348 -27.87 -6.83 12.51
N ASP A 349 -27.78 -6.86 13.84
CA ASP A 349 -26.93 -5.95 14.61
C ASP A 349 -25.45 -6.29 14.41
N LEU A 350 -24.82 -5.63 13.43
CA LEU A 350 -23.41 -5.83 13.09
C LEU A 350 -22.53 -4.95 13.98
N ARG A 351 -21.66 -5.58 14.76
CA ARG A 351 -20.69 -4.87 15.61
C ARG A 351 -19.46 -4.44 14.82
N MET A 352 -18.77 -3.38 15.28
CA MET A 352 -17.58 -2.85 14.60
C MET A 352 -16.47 -3.90 14.44
N GLN A 353 -16.27 -4.78 15.41
CA GLN A 353 -15.24 -5.82 15.34
C GLN A 353 -15.44 -6.82 14.20
N ASP A 354 -16.68 -7.07 13.77
CA ASP A 354 -16.99 -8.12 12.78
C ASP A 354 -16.88 -7.64 11.32
N VAL A 355 -16.65 -6.33 11.13
CA VAL A 355 -16.63 -5.66 9.83
C VAL A 355 -15.32 -5.92 9.08
N SER A 356 -14.24 -6.21 9.80
CA SER A 356 -12.88 -6.24 9.25
C SER A 356 -12.02 -7.28 9.97
N TYR A 357 -11.07 -7.90 9.26
CA TYR A 357 -10.22 -8.93 9.87
C TYR A 357 -9.34 -8.41 11.00
N ALA A 358 -8.85 -7.17 10.89
CA ALA A 358 -8.01 -6.57 11.92
C ALA A 358 -8.79 -6.23 13.18
N ASP A 359 -10.00 -5.73 13.03
CA ASP A 359 -10.85 -5.39 14.18
C ASP A 359 -11.28 -6.68 14.89
N TYR A 360 -11.62 -7.73 14.13
CA TYR A 360 -11.94 -9.04 14.69
C TYR A 360 -10.73 -9.63 15.43
N LEU A 361 -9.55 -9.61 14.82
CA LEU A 361 -8.33 -10.15 15.44
C LEU A 361 -7.97 -9.37 16.71
N ALA A 362 -8.04 -8.05 16.68
CA ALA A 362 -7.74 -7.22 17.85
C ALA A 362 -8.71 -7.51 19.01
N TYR A 363 -10.01 -7.60 18.72
CA TYR A 363 -11.01 -7.98 19.71
C TYR A 363 -10.81 -9.40 20.23
N HIS A 364 -10.47 -10.36 19.36
CA HIS A 364 -10.29 -11.76 19.73
C HIS A 364 -9.10 -11.96 20.68
N LEU A 365 -8.00 -11.22 20.50
CA LEU A 365 -6.81 -11.34 21.34
C LEU A 365 -6.99 -10.63 22.69
N ASP A 366 -7.46 -9.40 22.66
CA ASP A 366 -7.68 -8.60 23.87
C ASP A 366 -8.87 -7.64 23.68
N PRO A 367 -10.08 -8.06 24.09
CA PRO A 367 -11.27 -7.23 24.02
C PRO A 367 -11.14 -5.93 24.82
N VAL A 368 -10.44 -5.95 25.96
CA VAL A 368 -10.34 -4.79 26.86
C VAL A 368 -9.49 -3.71 26.21
N THR A 369 -8.34 -4.10 25.67
CA THR A 369 -7.44 -3.19 24.95
C THR A 369 -8.10 -2.66 23.67
N TYR A 370 -8.84 -3.49 22.93
CA TYR A 370 -9.60 -3.06 21.74
C TYR A 370 -10.67 -2.02 22.09
N LEU A 371 -11.54 -2.32 23.07
CA LEU A 371 -12.60 -1.39 23.49
C LEU A 371 -12.04 -0.11 24.12
N GLY A 372 -10.79 -0.13 24.60
CA GLY A 372 -10.03 1.05 25.04
C GLY A 372 -9.55 1.97 23.91
N GLY A 373 -9.86 1.68 22.64
CA GLY A 373 -9.51 2.53 21.50
C GLY A 373 -8.20 2.15 20.79
N LEU A 374 -7.60 1.01 21.12
CA LEU A 374 -6.37 0.55 20.48
C LEU A 374 -6.69 -0.39 19.32
N GLY A 375 -5.82 -0.38 18.31
CA GLY A 375 -5.92 -1.27 17.16
C GLY A 375 -4.61 -1.97 16.88
N LEU A 376 -4.67 -3.27 16.61
CA LEU A 376 -3.50 -4.09 16.29
C LEU A 376 -2.93 -3.81 14.89
N GLY A 377 -3.80 -3.40 13.95
CA GLY A 377 -3.45 -3.29 12.53
C GLY A 377 -3.63 -4.61 11.78
N TRP A 378 -3.12 -4.66 10.55
CA TRP A 378 -3.24 -5.83 9.67
C TRP A 378 -1.98 -6.00 8.83
N SER A 379 -1.93 -7.06 8.03
CA SER A 379 -0.91 -7.22 7.01
C SER A 379 -1.48 -7.78 5.70
N LEU A 380 -0.89 -7.40 4.57
CA LEU A 380 -1.22 -8.01 3.28
C LEU A 380 -1.00 -9.54 3.28
N PRO A 381 0.13 -10.09 3.78
CA PRO A 381 0.32 -11.54 3.80
C PRO A 381 -0.76 -12.25 4.63
N SER A 382 -1.26 -11.68 5.73
CA SER A 382 -2.42 -12.24 6.45
C SER A 382 -3.62 -12.43 5.54
N THR A 383 -3.94 -11.43 4.72
CA THR A 383 -5.10 -11.49 3.81
C THR A 383 -4.94 -12.62 2.79
N PHE A 384 -3.78 -12.71 2.14
CA PHE A 384 -3.52 -13.75 1.16
C PHE A 384 -3.45 -15.14 1.78
N TYR A 385 -2.98 -15.25 3.03
CA TYR A 385 -2.92 -16.52 3.74
C TYR A 385 -4.32 -17.04 4.07
N ILE A 386 -5.20 -16.17 4.58
CA ILE A 386 -6.62 -16.52 4.81
C ILE A 386 -7.30 -16.92 3.51
N TRP A 387 -7.13 -16.14 2.43
CA TRP A 387 -7.71 -16.48 1.12
C TRP A 387 -7.14 -17.76 0.51
N SER A 388 -5.93 -18.16 0.92
CA SER A 388 -5.28 -19.38 0.47
C SER A 388 -5.74 -20.63 1.21
N PHE A 389 -6.64 -20.52 2.20
CA PHE A 389 -7.02 -21.62 3.07
C PHE A 389 -5.79 -22.32 3.68
N GLU A 390 -4.82 -21.50 4.12
CA GLU A 390 -3.56 -21.95 4.71
C GLU A 390 -2.62 -22.73 3.76
N GLN A 391 -2.96 -22.81 2.47
CA GLN A 391 -2.15 -23.50 1.47
C GLN A 391 -1.05 -22.56 0.95
N VAL A 392 0.20 -22.86 1.30
CA VAL A 392 1.38 -22.05 0.94
C VAL A 392 1.54 -21.85 -0.58
N PHE A 393 1.12 -22.82 -1.40
CA PHE A 393 1.16 -22.69 -2.86
C PHE A 393 0.12 -21.68 -3.39
N LEU A 394 -1.10 -21.70 -2.86
CA LEU A 394 -2.13 -20.71 -3.20
C LEU A 394 -1.73 -19.32 -2.68
N PHE A 395 -1.15 -19.25 -1.49
CA PHE A 395 -0.59 -18.01 -0.93
C PHE A 395 0.48 -17.39 -1.84
N SER A 396 1.42 -18.21 -2.32
CA SER A 396 2.43 -17.79 -3.30
C SER A 396 1.79 -17.35 -4.62
N ALA A 397 0.77 -18.06 -5.11
CA ALA A 397 0.05 -17.70 -6.32
C ALA A 397 -0.68 -16.35 -6.20
N PHE A 398 -1.38 -16.09 -5.08
CA PHE A 398 -2.01 -14.79 -4.83
C PHE A 398 -0.97 -13.67 -4.74
N SER A 399 0.15 -13.92 -4.06
CA SER A 399 1.26 -12.98 -3.96
C SER A 399 1.84 -12.64 -5.34
N ALA A 400 2.11 -13.65 -6.17
CA ALA A 400 2.59 -13.45 -7.54
C ALA A 400 1.55 -12.73 -8.42
N CYS A 401 0.27 -13.08 -8.31
CA CYS A 401 -0.81 -12.40 -9.01
C CYS A 401 -0.85 -10.90 -8.64
N PHE A 402 -0.71 -10.56 -7.36
CA PHE A 402 -0.70 -9.18 -6.92
C PHE A 402 0.50 -8.40 -7.48
N GLY A 403 1.71 -8.97 -7.42
CA GLY A 403 2.90 -8.36 -8.03
C GLY A 403 2.75 -8.14 -9.54
N PHE A 404 2.14 -9.11 -10.23
CA PHE A 404 1.81 -9.00 -11.65
C PHE A 404 0.82 -7.86 -11.95
N LEU A 405 -0.23 -7.73 -11.14
CA LEU A 405 -1.23 -6.67 -11.27
C LEU A 405 -0.62 -5.28 -11.03
N LEU A 406 0.22 -5.11 -10.00
CA LEU A 406 0.91 -3.85 -9.74
C LEU A 406 1.76 -3.41 -10.93
N LYS A 407 2.57 -4.32 -11.48
CA LYS A 407 3.40 -3.99 -12.63
C LYS A 407 2.59 -3.72 -13.89
N THR A 408 1.50 -4.47 -14.09
CA THR A 408 0.60 -4.25 -15.21
C THR A 408 -0.06 -2.88 -15.13
N LEU A 409 -0.49 -2.46 -13.93
CA LEU A 409 -1.04 -1.13 -13.68
C LEU A 409 0.00 -0.05 -14.03
N ASP A 410 1.23 -0.16 -13.52
CA ASP A 410 2.32 0.78 -13.84
C ASP A 410 2.58 0.89 -15.34
N ASN A 411 2.66 -0.23 -16.05
CA ASN A 411 2.91 -0.23 -17.49
C ASN A 411 1.77 0.45 -18.27
N LYS A 412 0.52 0.25 -17.83
CA LYS A 412 -0.65 0.81 -18.51
C LYS A 412 -0.90 2.29 -18.19
N THR A 413 -0.38 2.82 -17.07
CA THR A 413 -0.52 4.25 -16.72
C THR A 413 -0.01 5.20 -17.81
N LEU A 414 1.04 4.81 -18.54
CA LEU A 414 1.62 5.61 -19.63
C LEU A 414 0.82 5.54 -20.94
N SER A 415 -0.06 4.54 -21.07
CA SER A 415 -0.76 4.24 -22.33
C SER A 415 -2.25 4.59 -22.31
N SER A 416 -2.83 4.78 -21.12
CA SER A 416 -4.27 4.88 -20.97
C SER A 416 -4.64 5.78 -19.80
N SER A 417 -5.44 6.81 -20.07
CA SER A 417 -5.97 7.72 -19.05
C SER A 417 -6.79 7.01 -17.97
N PHE A 418 -7.54 5.96 -18.34
CA PHE A 418 -8.24 5.11 -17.37
C PHE A 418 -7.28 4.49 -16.33
N PHE A 419 -6.21 3.83 -16.79
CA PHE A 419 -5.23 3.19 -15.89
C PHE A 419 -4.41 4.22 -15.11
N LEU A 420 -4.13 5.40 -15.69
CA LEU A 420 -3.52 6.51 -14.95
C LEU A 420 -4.40 6.97 -13.80
N GLY A 421 -5.70 7.16 -14.04
CA GLY A 421 -6.66 7.51 -13.01
C GLY A 421 -6.87 6.43 -11.96
N LEU A 422 -6.97 5.17 -12.39
CA LEU A 422 -7.07 4.04 -11.47
C LEU A 422 -5.83 3.96 -10.57
N ALA A 423 -4.64 4.15 -11.11
CA ALA A 423 -3.41 4.21 -10.33
C ALA A 423 -3.40 5.39 -9.34
N ALA A 424 -3.82 6.59 -9.77
CA ALA A 424 -3.93 7.76 -8.90
C ALA A 424 -4.96 7.57 -7.78
N CYS A 425 -6.04 6.84 -8.05
CA CYS A 425 -7.05 6.49 -7.05
C CYS A 425 -6.51 5.50 -6.01
N LEU A 426 -5.74 4.51 -6.46
CA LEU A 426 -5.28 3.41 -5.61
C LEU A 426 -3.92 3.63 -4.93
N VAL A 427 -3.10 4.58 -5.41
CA VAL A 427 -1.70 4.73 -4.97
C VAL A 427 -1.55 4.82 -3.45
N SER A 428 -2.37 5.64 -2.80
CA SER A 428 -2.33 5.83 -1.35
C SER A 428 -2.70 4.56 -0.57
N VAL A 429 -3.66 3.78 -1.08
CA VAL A 429 -4.13 2.55 -0.45
C VAL A 429 -3.16 1.39 -0.69
N ILE A 430 -2.59 1.31 -1.90
CA ILE A 430 -1.61 0.28 -2.25
C ILE A 430 -0.32 0.47 -1.45
N ILE A 431 0.18 1.70 -1.31
CA ILE A 431 1.45 1.95 -0.62
C ILE A 431 1.40 1.56 0.87
N ILE A 432 0.26 1.77 1.55
CA ILE A 432 0.07 1.38 2.95
C ILE A 432 -0.38 -0.08 3.12
N LEU A 433 -0.71 -0.76 2.02
CA LEU A 433 -1.28 -2.11 2.03
C LEU A 433 -0.44 -3.16 2.78
N PRO A 434 0.91 -3.12 2.80
CA PRO A 434 1.69 -4.08 3.58
C PRO A 434 1.31 -4.14 5.08
N ARG A 435 0.76 -3.05 5.63
CA ARG A 435 0.27 -2.91 7.02
C ARG A 435 -1.24 -2.63 7.12
N SER A 436 -2.00 -2.95 6.08
CA SER A 436 -3.42 -2.65 5.98
C SER A 436 -4.17 -3.81 5.34
N GLN A 437 -5.49 -3.75 5.40
CA GLN A 437 -6.36 -4.73 4.76
C GLN A 437 -6.59 -4.42 3.29
N PHE A 438 -6.86 -5.48 2.52
CA PHE A 438 -7.25 -5.38 1.12
C PHE A 438 -8.65 -4.78 0.90
N SER A 439 -9.42 -4.63 1.98
CA SER A 439 -10.82 -4.16 1.98
C SER A 439 -11.04 -2.74 1.46
N ASN A 440 -9.98 -1.97 1.30
CA ASN A 440 -10.05 -0.64 0.68
C ASN A 440 -9.55 -0.61 -0.76
N VAL A 441 -8.94 -1.69 -1.28
CA VAL A 441 -8.34 -1.71 -2.63
C VAL A 441 -9.38 -2.06 -3.69
N ILE A 442 -9.99 -3.24 -3.61
CA ILE A 442 -10.97 -3.69 -4.62
C ILE A 442 -12.21 -2.80 -4.60
N PRO A 443 -12.81 -2.46 -3.44
CA PRO A 443 -14.00 -1.63 -3.45
C PRO A 443 -13.76 -0.24 -4.06
N LEU A 444 -12.59 0.37 -3.79
CA LEU A 444 -12.22 1.64 -4.38
C LEU A 444 -11.98 1.54 -5.89
N ALA A 445 -11.35 0.46 -6.36
CA ALA A 445 -11.20 0.17 -7.78
C ALA A 445 -12.56 0.01 -8.46
N ILE A 446 -13.49 -0.73 -7.86
CA ILE A 446 -14.87 -0.90 -8.37
C ILE A 446 -15.58 0.45 -8.45
N TYR A 447 -15.53 1.26 -7.40
CA TYR A 447 -16.12 2.60 -7.45
C TYR A 447 -15.53 3.44 -8.59
N PHE A 448 -14.20 3.47 -8.75
CA PHE A 448 -13.58 4.19 -9.87
C PHE A 448 -14.05 3.66 -11.23
N CYS A 449 -14.13 2.33 -11.40
CA CYS A 449 -14.62 1.70 -12.62
C CYS A 449 -16.08 2.08 -12.95
N VAL A 450 -16.91 2.38 -11.94
CA VAL A 450 -18.29 2.85 -12.12
C VAL A 450 -18.34 4.35 -12.44
N PHE A 451 -17.56 5.18 -11.74
CA PHE A 451 -17.56 6.64 -11.94
C PHE A 451 -16.90 7.08 -13.24
N PHE A 452 -15.87 6.35 -13.71
CA PHE A 452 -15.13 6.73 -14.91
C PHE A 452 -15.99 6.78 -16.19
N PRO A 453 -16.81 5.74 -16.52
CA PRO A 453 -17.71 5.80 -17.67
C PRO A 453 -18.73 6.93 -17.59
N VAL A 454 -19.27 7.20 -16.39
CA VAL A 454 -20.22 8.30 -16.17
C VAL A 454 -19.58 9.64 -16.52
N PHE A 455 -18.38 9.90 -15.99
CA PHE A 455 -17.63 11.12 -16.35
C PHE A 455 -17.25 11.15 -17.84
N SER A 456 -16.88 10.01 -18.41
CA SER A 456 -16.54 9.92 -19.83
C SER A 456 -17.73 10.20 -20.74
N ALA A 457 -18.96 9.91 -20.33
CA ALA A 457 -20.17 10.21 -21.10
C ALA A 457 -20.42 11.72 -21.21
N PHE A 458 -20.02 12.48 -20.18
CA PHE A 458 -20.14 13.93 -20.16
C PHE A 458 -18.93 14.66 -20.77
N ALA A 459 -17.80 13.98 -20.89
CA ALA A 459 -16.62 14.49 -21.57
C ALA A 459 -16.83 14.44 -23.09
N LYS A 460 -16.76 15.58 -23.78
CA LYS A 460 -16.68 15.57 -25.25
C LYS A 460 -15.30 15.04 -25.66
N LYS A 461 -15.27 13.98 -26.47
CA LYS A 461 -14.05 13.57 -27.18
C LYS A 461 -13.68 14.69 -28.15
N SER A 462 -12.55 15.34 -27.92
CA SER A 462 -11.97 16.26 -28.87
C SER A 462 -10.88 15.56 -29.67
N LYS A 463 -11.01 15.55 -31.00
CA LYS A 463 -9.88 15.34 -31.91
C LYS A 463 -9.07 16.63 -31.94
N TYR A 464 -8.11 16.80 -31.04
CA TYR A 464 -7.03 17.76 -31.28
C TYR A 464 -5.86 17.04 -31.92
N ILE A 465 -5.69 17.27 -33.22
CA ILE A 465 -4.43 17.08 -33.92
C ILE A 465 -3.53 18.20 -33.40
N MET A 466 -2.52 17.88 -32.59
CA MET A 466 -1.42 18.83 -32.39
C MET A 466 -0.73 18.99 -33.74
N SER A 467 -0.93 20.15 -34.38
CA SER A 467 -0.03 20.63 -35.41
C SER A 467 1.38 20.60 -34.84
N SER A 468 2.29 19.97 -35.58
CA SER A 468 3.73 20.01 -35.36
C SER A 468 4.18 21.41 -34.92
N PRO A 469 5.19 21.54 -34.04
CA PRO A 469 5.88 22.81 -33.91
C PRO A 469 6.47 23.14 -35.28
N VAL A 470 5.82 24.08 -35.98
CA VAL A 470 6.40 24.73 -37.14
C VAL A 470 7.63 25.45 -36.62
N SER A 471 8.78 25.02 -37.13
CA SER A 471 10.02 25.77 -37.09
C SER A 471 9.77 27.18 -37.61
N ASP A 472 10.27 28.18 -36.90
CA ASP A 472 10.75 29.47 -37.42
C ASP A 472 10.97 30.38 -36.20
N ARG A 473 12.10 31.04 -35.94
CA ARG A 473 13.33 31.37 -36.66
C ARG A 473 14.35 31.89 -35.62
N GLY A 474 15.64 31.83 -35.95
CA GLY A 474 16.70 32.64 -35.33
C GLY A 474 17.92 31.83 -34.94
#